data_AF-A0A960H6Y2-F1
#
_entry.id   AF-A0A960H6Y2-F1
#
_cell.length_a   1.000
_cell.length_b   1.000
_cell.length_c   1.000
_cell.angle_alpha   90.00
_cell.angle_beta   90.00
_cell.angle_gamma   90.00
#
_symmetry.space_group_name_H-M   'P 1'
#
loop_
_entity.id
_entity.type
_entity.pdbx_description
1 polymer ?
#
loop_
_entity_poly.entity_id
_entity_poly.type
_entity_poly.pdbx_seq_one_letter_code
_entity_poly.pdbx_strand_id
1 'polypeptide(L)' 'LVSHDVSYAELGRLTRKFTNVLRGLGIGKGDRVFVIMGRVPELYISMLGALRNGSVV' A
#
# COMPACT_ATOMS: atom_id res chain seq x y z
N LEU A 1 -13.17 -7.01 12.07
CA LEU A 1 -12.59 -6.19 10.99
C LEU A 1 -13.75 -5.48 10.31
N VAL A 2 -13.90 -4.18 10.57
CA VAL A 2 -14.99 -3.37 10.00
C VAL A 2 -14.50 -2.83 8.65
N SER A 3 -15.17 -3.23 7.57
CA SER A 3 -14.96 -2.62 6.26
C SER A 3 -15.60 -1.23 6.28
N HIS A 4 -14.88 -0.23 5.76
CA HIS A 4 -15.38 1.14 5.63
C HIS A 4 -15.15 1.63 4.20
N ASP A 5 -15.93 2.62 3.78
CA ASP A 5 -15.78 3.21 2.45
C ASP A 5 -14.61 4.17 2.40
N VAL A 6 -13.85 4.09 1.30
CA VAL A 6 -12.71 4.96 1.02
C VAL A 6 -12.92 5.58 -0.37
N SER A 7 -12.93 6.91 -0.44
CA SER A 7 -13.01 7.60 -1.73
C SER A 7 -11.72 7.39 -2.54
N TYR A 8 -11.79 7.50 -3.87
CA TYR A 8 -10.59 7.38 -4.71
C TYR A 8 -9.50 8.40 -4.36
N ALA A 9 -9.90 9.62 -3.96
CA ALA A 9 -8.97 10.65 -3.51
C ALA A 9 -8.24 10.21 -2.23
N GLU A 10 -8.97 9.65 -1.28
CA GLU A 10 -8.41 9.17 -0.02
C GLU A 10 -7.53 7.93 -0.22
N LEU A 11 -7.96 7.00 -1.07
CA LEU A 11 -7.15 5.83 -1.47
C LEU A 11 -5.82 6.28 -2.07
N GLY A 12 -5.83 7.26 -2.97
CA GLY A 12 -4.61 7.82 -3.58
C GLY A 12 -3.69 8.47 -2.55
N ARG A 13 -4.25 9.19 -1.56
CA ARG A 13 -3.50 9.82 -0.47
C ARG A 13 -2.84 8.78 0.44
N LEU A 14 -3.60 7.76 0.86
CA LEU A 14 -3.12 6.68 1.74
C LEU A 14 -2.07 5.82 1.03
N THR A 15 -2.28 5.52 -0.26
CA THR A 15 -1.31 4.82 -1.11
C THR A 15 0.02 5.57 -1.20
N ARG A 16 -0.02 6.90 -1.44
CA ARG A 16 1.19 7.75 -1.42
C ARG A 16 1.90 7.72 -0.07
N LYS A 17 1.13 7.80 1.02
CA LYS A 17 1.67 7.73 2.38
C LYS A 17 2.40 6.41 2.61
N PHE A 18 1.82 5.28 2.21
CA PHE A 18 2.46 3.96 2.35
C PHE A 18 3.72 3.83 1.49
N THR A 19 3.71 4.33 0.25
CA THR A 19 4.94 4.37 -0.58
C THR A 19 6.08 5.11 0.13
N ASN A 20 5.79 6.25 0.77
CA ASN A 20 6.82 7.01 1.50
C ASN A 20 7.36 6.25 2.71
N VAL A 21 6.51 5.46 3.40
CA VAL A 21 6.97 4.57 4.47
C VAL A 21 7.95 3.53 3.93
N LEU A 22 7.61 2.85 2.82
CA LEU A 22 8.50 1.85 2.20
C LEU A 22 9.87 2.45 1.85
N ARG A 23 9.89 3.64 1.24
CA ARG A 23 11.13 4.36 0.92
C ARG A 23 11.92 4.73 2.17
N GLY A 24 11.24 5.17 3.23
CA GLY A 24 11.86 5.48 4.52
C GLY A 24 12.48 4.25 5.20
N LEU A 25 11.97 3.05 4.90
CA LEU A 25 12.52 1.77 5.35
C LEU A 25 13.63 1.23 4.43
N GLY A 26 14.02 1.98 3.39
CA GLY A 26 15.04 1.56 2.42
C GLY A 26 14.55 0.56 1.37
N ILE A 27 13.23 0.32 1.29
CA ILE A 27 12.63 -0.61 0.31
C ILE A 27 12.54 0.09 -1.04
N GLY A 28 13.20 -0.48 -2.03
CA GLY A 28 13.34 0.04 -3.38
C GLY A 28 12.54 -0.71 -4.44
N LYS A 29 12.89 -0.40 -5.69
CA LYS A 29 12.33 -1.06 -6.88
C LYS A 29 12.85 -2.50 -6.95
N GLY A 30 11.95 -3.45 -7.20
CA GLY A 30 12.28 -4.87 -7.31
C GLY A 30 12.29 -5.63 -5.99
N ASP A 31 12.30 -4.94 -4.85
CA ASP A 31 12.17 -5.56 -3.54
C ASP A 31 10.80 -6.20 -3.37
N ARG A 32 10.76 -7.36 -2.69
CA ARG A 32 9.54 -8.13 -2.48
C ARG A 32 8.86 -7.70 -1.18
N VAL A 33 7.60 -7.31 -1.26
CA VAL A 33 6.77 -6.89 -0.14
C VAL A 33 5.59 -7.84 -0.02
N PHE A 34 5.67 -8.75 0.95
CA PHE A 34 4.57 -9.66 1.24
C PHE A 34 3.44 -8.95 2.00
N VAL A 35 2.20 -9.11 1.56
CA VAL A 35 1.02 -8.52 2.19
C VAL A 35 0.01 -9.61 2.54
N ILE A 36 -0.40 -9.70 3.80
CA ILE A 36 -1.35 -10.70 4.28
C ILE A 36 -2.38 -10.09 5.22
N MET A 37 -3.61 -9.96 4.74
CA MET A 37 -4.74 -9.35 5.46
C MET A 37 -6.05 -9.94 4.92
N GLY A 38 -7.16 -9.76 5.66
CA GLY A 38 -8.49 -9.99 5.12
C GLY A 38 -8.85 -9.00 4.00
N ARG A 39 -10.02 -9.16 3.37
CA ARG A 39 -10.51 -8.24 2.32
C ARG A 39 -11.00 -6.91 2.91
N VAL A 40 -10.07 -6.03 3.27
CA VAL A 40 -10.31 -4.70 3.81
C VAL A 40 -9.56 -3.63 3.01
N PRO A 41 -9.94 -2.33 3.07
CA PRO A 41 -9.30 -1.27 2.28
C PRO A 41 -7.78 -1.20 2.44
N GLU A 42 -7.26 -1.51 3.63
CA GLU A 42 -5.83 -1.50 3.96
C GLU A 42 -5.03 -2.48 3.10
N LEU A 43 -5.61 -3.63 2.74
CA LEU A 43 -5.00 -4.59 1.82
C LEU A 43 -4.66 -3.90 0.48
N TYR A 44 -5.63 -3.15 -0.06
CA TYR A 44 -5.47 -2.45 -1.33
C TYR A 44 -4.54 -1.24 -1.20
N ILE A 45 -4.61 -0.50 -0.10
CA ILE A 45 -3.68 0.61 0.19
C ILE A 45 -2.23 0.10 0.20
N SER A 46 -1.97 -1.03 0.87
CA SER A 46 -0.64 -1.64 0.96
C SER A 46 -0.17 -2.19 -0.38
N MET A 47 -1.00 -3.00 -1.07
CA MET A 47 -0.66 -3.53 -2.41
C MET A 47 -0.36 -2.41 -3.41
N LEU A 48 -1.27 -1.45 -3.56
CA LEU A 48 -1.10 -0.35 -4.50
C LEU A 48 0.08 0.55 -4.13
N GLY A 49 0.32 0.76 -2.83
CA GLY A 49 1.42 1.61 -2.38
C GLY A 49 2.78 0.97 -2.63
N ALA A 50 2.88 -0.35 -2.53
CA ALA A 50 4.07 -1.14 -2.89
C ALA A 50 4.27 -1.21 -4.42
N LEU A 51 3.21 -1.45 -5.20
CA LEU A 51 3.29 -1.40 -6.67
C LEU A 51 3.71 -0.01 -7.16
N ARG A 52 3.16 1.05 -6.57
CA ARG A 52 3.57 2.45 -6.84
C ARG A 52 5.04 2.70 -6.49
N ASN A 53 5.58 2.01 -5.48
CA ASN A 53 7.00 2.09 -5.13
C ASN A 53 7.91 1.40 -6.16
N GLY A 54 7.35 0.57 -7.04
CA GLY A 54 8.09 -0.31 -7.94
C GLY A 54 8.53 -1.61 -7.25
N SER A 55 7.98 -1.90 -6.07
CA SER A 55 8.19 -3.15 -5.35
C SER A 55 7.31 -4.27 -5.95
N VAL A 56 7.70 -5.51 -5.72
CA VAL A 56 6.96 -6.71 -6.14
C VAL A 56 6.09 -7.18 -4.98
N VAL A 57 4.79 -7.37 -5.22
CA VAL A 57 3.82 -7.82 -4.21
C VAL A 57 3.25 -9.18 -4.59
#